data_AF-A0AAE4REH4-F1
#
_entry.id   AF-A0AAE4REH4-F1
#
_cell.length_a   1.000
_cell.length_b   1.000
_cell.length_c   1.000
_cell.angle_alpha   90.00
_cell.angle_beta   90.00
_cell.angle_gamma   90.00
#
_symmetry.space_group_name_H-M   'P 1'
#
loop_
_entity.id
_entity.type
_entity.pdbx_description
1 polymer ?
#
loop_
_entity_poly.entity_id
_entity_poly.type
_entity_poly.pdbx_seq_one_letter_code
_entity_poly.pdbx_strand_id
1 'polypeptide(L)'
;MASTPTPQAVIEGFLLRTRRVMAHSLIREQAALMSKLHTGEVTIWVTVNTKTGEESHRLQVEYPPEEALESLASRVRPLILAGEPIYYEKALNALEQLVGTDTLNEEIDLAWWHHYWREVIDANLAAQAYWVMTPSGTTTDRKLMYSWLYGDVIHAKSPRSPAIRDLSIDQRYYAAAPGIARICDRVIYTYIMLTGLIDKGLLAVDPKVLNEAVVVTTTSVDRDVTVRVSDVGTPVPSLTEVADLGNLDPTVWRTPHQDLTALGGDTSD
;
A
#
# COMPACT_ATOMS: atom_id res chain seq x y z
N MET A 1 8.56 -6.26 -24.39
CA MET A 1 8.73 -4.93 -23.79
C MET A 1 7.33 -4.37 -23.56
N ALA A 2 6.96 -4.04 -22.33
CA ALA A 2 5.65 -3.42 -22.07
C ALA A 2 5.63 -2.03 -22.72
N SER A 3 4.57 -1.71 -23.46
CA SER A 3 4.36 -0.40 -24.05
C SER A 3 4.35 0.67 -22.96
N THR A 4 5.00 1.81 -23.21
CA THR A 4 4.90 2.98 -22.32
C THR A 4 3.43 3.34 -22.13
N PRO A 5 2.93 3.46 -20.88
CA PRO A 5 1.55 3.83 -20.64
C PRO A 5 1.26 5.23 -21.18
N THR A 6 0.05 5.45 -21.70
CA THR A 6 -0.40 6.78 -22.15
C THR A 6 -0.53 7.72 -20.94
N PRO A 7 -0.47 9.05 -21.13
CA PRO A 7 -0.69 10.01 -20.04
C PRO A 7 -2.01 9.76 -19.29
N GLN A 8 -3.08 9.45 -20.05
CA GLN A 8 -4.37 9.07 -19.48
C GLN A 8 -4.26 7.86 -18.55
N ALA A 9 -3.63 6.77 -19.03
CA ALA A 9 -3.48 5.55 -18.23
C ALA A 9 -2.62 5.77 -16.98
N VAL A 10 -1.64 6.68 -17.02
CA VAL A 10 -0.83 7.05 -15.85
C VAL A 10 -1.69 7.76 -14.81
N ILE A 11 -2.47 8.77 -15.19
CA ILE A 11 -3.35 9.50 -14.27
C ILE A 11 -4.43 8.59 -13.67
N GLU A 12 -5.10 7.81 -14.50
CA GLU A 12 -6.14 6.89 -14.05
C GLU A 12 -5.59 5.81 -13.12
N GLY A 13 -4.41 5.26 -13.45
CA GLY A 13 -3.70 4.34 -12.58
C GLY A 13 -3.26 4.97 -11.25
N PHE A 14 -2.83 6.23 -11.27
CA PHE A 14 -2.47 6.99 -10.07
C PHE A 14 -3.70 7.22 -9.17
N LEU A 15 -4.85 7.60 -9.75
CA LEU A 15 -6.11 7.78 -9.04
C LEU A 15 -6.59 6.47 -8.40
N LEU A 16 -6.63 5.37 -9.17
CA LEU A 16 -6.98 4.05 -8.65
C LEU A 16 -6.07 3.65 -7.49
N ARG A 17 -4.76 3.85 -7.63
CA ARG A 17 -3.80 3.50 -6.58
C ARG A 17 -3.95 4.36 -5.35
N THR A 18 -4.22 5.65 -5.51
CA THR A 18 -4.48 6.55 -4.38
C THR A 18 -5.74 6.15 -3.64
N ARG A 19 -6.83 5.82 -4.34
CA ARG A 19 -8.06 5.30 -3.70
C ARG A 19 -7.77 4.05 -2.87
N ARG A 20 -6.86 3.17 -3.30
CA ARG A 20 -6.41 2.00 -2.50
C ARG A 20 -5.63 2.39 -1.25
N VAL A 21 -4.82 3.45 -1.30
CA VAL A 21 -4.10 3.99 -0.13
C VAL A 21 -5.12 4.57 0.86
N MET A 22 -6.04 5.40 0.38
CA MET A 22 -7.09 6.03 1.20
C MET A 22 -8.04 5.00 1.83
N ALA A 23 -8.25 3.85 1.18
CA ALA A 23 -9.07 2.77 1.72
C ALA A 23 -8.37 1.93 2.80
N HIS A 24 -7.09 2.15 3.07
CA HIS A 24 -6.33 1.39 4.07
C HIS A 24 -6.79 1.69 5.51
N SER A 25 -6.80 0.68 6.39
CA SER A 25 -7.26 0.83 7.79
C SER A 25 -6.48 1.89 8.56
N LEU A 26 -5.16 1.99 8.40
CA LEU A 26 -4.37 3.06 9.03
C LEU A 26 -4.82 4.47 8.62
N ILE A 27 -5.27 4.65 7.39
CA ILE A 27 -5.75 5.96 6.90
C ILE A 27 -7.20 6.21 7.34
N ARG A 28 -8.05 5.17 7.33
CA ARG A 28 -9.48 5.31 7.66
C ARG A 28 -9.78 5.32 9.15
N GLU A 29 -9.14 4.44 9.90
CA GLU A 29 -9.48 4.12 11.29
C GLU A 29 -8.46 4.70 12.27
N GLN A 30 -7.21 4.89 11.84
CA GLN A 30 -6.12 5.44 12.67
C GLN A 30 -5.59 6.79 12.15
N ALA A 31 -6.47 7.58 11.51
CA ALA A 31 -6.11 8.87 10.92
C ALA A 31 -5.42 9.83 11.92
N ALA A 32 -5.86 9.84 13.19
CA ALA A 32 -5.26 10.66 14.24
C ALA A 32 -3.80 10.24 14.54
N LEU A 33 -3.53 8.94 14.62
CA LEU A 33 -2.17 8.43 14.79
C LEU A 33 -1.29 8.78 13.57
N MET A 34 -1.82 8.58 12.36
CA MET A 34 -1.11 8.93 11.13
C MET A 34 -0.80 10.44 11.04
N SER A 35 -1.72 11.29 11.52
CA SER A 35 -1.51 12.74 11.61
C SER A 35 -0.40 13.11 12.59
N LYS A 36 -0.37 12.51 13.79
CA LYS A 36 0.73 12.69 14.76
C LYS A 36 2.08 12.26 14.21
N LEU A 37 2.11 11.13 13.52
CA LEU A 37 3.34 10.62 12.89
C LEU A 37 3.83 11.53 11.75
N HIS A 38 2.92 12.08 10.96
CA HIS A 38 3.27 13.07 9.94
C HIS A 38 3.95 14.29 10.56
N THR A 39 3.28 14.93 11.54
CA THR A 39 3.76 16.16 12.17
C THR A 39 4.99 15.96 13.06
N GLY A 40 5.29 14.70 13.43
CA GLY A 40 6.40 14.37 14.31
C GLY A 40 6.13 14.68 15.77
N GLU A 41 4.87 14.63 16.20
CA GLU A 41 4.48 14.86 17.58
C GLU A 41 5.06 13.77 18.50
N VAL A 42 5.77 14.19 19.54
CA VAL A 42 6.33 13.30 20.57
C VAL A 42 6.01 13.83 21.96
N THR A 43 5.80 12.93 22.92
CA THR A 43 5.62 13.30 24.32
C THR A 43 6.92 13.09 25.09
N ILE A 44 7.43 14.14 25.73
CA ILE A 44 8.60 14.07 26.62
C ILE A 44 8.13 14.35 28.04
N TRP A 45 8.21 13.33 28.89
CA TRP A 45 7.95 13.47 30.32
C TRP A 45 9.23 13.90 31.03
N VAL A 46 9.16 15.00 31.77
CA VAL A 46 10.24 15.51 32.61
C VAL A 46 9.85 15.34 34.07
N THR A 47 10.62 14.56 34.82
CA THR A 47 10.38 14.33 36.25
C THR A 47 11.56 14.86 37.05
N VAL A 48 11.31 15.85 37.90
CA VAL A 48 12.31 16.46 38.77
C VAL A 48 12.05 16.05 40.22
N ASN A 49 13.04 15.46 40.86
CA ASN A 49 13.03 15.22 42.29
C ASN A 49 13.30 16.53 43.02
N THR A 50 12.27 17.10 43.63
CA THR A 50 12.35 18.41 44.31
C THR A 50 13.22 18.42 45.57
N LYS A 51 13.65 17.25 46.07
CA LYS A 51 14.53 17.14 47.25
C LYS A 51 16.00 17.01 46.87
N THR A 52 16.32 16.29 45.80
CA THR A 52 17.70 16.05 45.35
C THR A 52 18.11 16.95 44.18
N GLY A 53 17.15 17.56 43.49
CA GLY A 53 17.36 18.29 42.24
C GLY A 53 17.60 17.39 41.03
N GLU A 54 17.49 16.07 41.18
CA GLU A 54 17.73 15.11 40.10
C GLU A 54 16.60 15.14 39.08
N GLU A 55 16.95 15.16 37.79
CA GLU A 55 16.03 15.22 36.67
C GLU A 55 16.08 13.92 35.85
N SER A 56 14.91 13.44 35.44
CA SER A 56 14.79 12.29 34.53
C SER A 56 13.83 12.62 33.39
N HIS A 57 14.13 12.07 32.22
CA HIS A 57 13.42 12.32 30.97
C HIS A 57 12.92 10.99 30.39
N ARG A 58 11.67 10.97 29.91
CA ARG A 58 11.12 9.82 29.18
C ARG A 58 10.44 10.26 27.89
N LEU A 59 10.96 9.79 26.77
CA LEU A 59 10.32 9.91 25.47
C LEU A 59 9.23 8.83 25.33
N GLN A 60 8.04 9.24 24.91
CA GLN A 60 6.93 8.36 24.57
C GLN A 60 6.41 8.71 23.18
N VAL A 61 6.41 7.69 22.31
CA VAL A 61 5.89 7.78 20.94
C VAL A 61 5.06 6.53 20.68
N GLU A 62 3.93 6.71 20.02
CA GLU A 62 3.05 5.63 19.58
C GLU A 62 3.27 5.37 18.09
N TYR A 63 3.35 4.10 17.71
CA TYR A 63 3.50 3.65 16.34
C TYR A 63 2.44 2.59 16.04
N PRO A 64 1.97 2.47 14.78
CA PRO A 64 1.01 1.42 14.41
C PRO A 64 1.62 0.02 14.53
N PRO A 65 0.82 -1.04 14.40
CA PRO A 65 1.34 -2.39 14.18
C PRO A 65 2.18 -2.46 12.89
N GLU A 66 3.32 -3.16 12.93
CA GLU A 66 4.26 -3.25 11.79
C GLU A 66 3.58 -3.82 10.53
N GLU A 67 2.85 -4.93 10.64
CA GLU A 67 2.14 -5.56 9.51
C GLU A 67 1.18 -4.58 8.81
N ALA A 68 0.51 -3.72 9.58
CA ALA A 68 -0.37 -2.70 9.03
C ALA A 68 0.43 -1.62 8.29
N LEU A 69 1.59 -1.23 8.80
CA LEU A 69 2.46 -0.27 8.12
C LEU A 69 3.09 -0.86 6.86
N GLU A 70 3.52 -2.13 6.86
CA GLU A 70 4.00 -2.83 5.66
C GLU A 70 2.93 -2.90 4.57
N SER A 71 1.71 -3.24 4.96
CA SER A 71 0.53 -3.25 4.10
C SER A 71 0.29 -1.85 3.48
N LEU A 72 0.42 -0.77 4.24
CA LEU A 72 0.32 0.60 3.72
C LEU A 72 1.51 0.98 2.81
N ALA A 73 2.73 0.63 3.22
CA ALA A 73 3.96 0.88 2.49
C ALA A 73 3.94 0.24 1.10
N SER A 74 3.48 -1.01 1.01
CA SER A 74 3.28 -1.71 -0.27
C SER A 74 2.28 -0.97 -1.17
N ARG A 75 1.24 -0.33 -0.59
CA ARG A 75 0.24 0.46 -1.33
C ARG A 75 0.83 1.75 -1.89
N VAL A 76 1.67 2.47 -1.14
CA VAL A 76 2.28 3.73 -1.63
C VAL A 76 3.45 3.51 -2.58
N ARG A 77 4.15 2.36 -2.51
CA ARG A 77 5.37 2.09 -3.28
C ARG A 77 5.28 2.39 -4.79
N PRO A 78 4.23 1.99 -5.52
CA PRO A 78 4.13 2.31 -6.95
C PRO A 78 4.13 3.81 -7.28
N LEU A 79 3.79 4.66 -6.32
CA LEU A 79 3.71 6.11 -6.48
C LEU A 79 5.06 6.79 -6.23
N ILE A 80 6.01 6.13 -5.56
CA ILE A 80 7.30 6.72 -5.13
C ILE A 80 8.52 6.08 -5.80
N LEU A 81 8.36 4.95 -6.49
CA LEU A 81 9.47 4.27 -7.16
C LEU A 81 9.54 4.66 -8.64
N ALA A 82 10.64 5.30 -9.05
CA ALA A 82 10.82 5.83 -10.42
C ALA A 82 10.63 4.81 -11.55
N GLY A 83 10.92 3.53 -11.28
CA GLY A 83 10.72 2.44 -12.25
C GLY A 83 9.24 2.10 -12.53
N GLU A 84 8.33 2.49 -11.64
CA GLU A 84 6.92 2.13 -11.73
C GLU A 84 6.19 3.04 -12.73
N PRO A 85 5.15 2.54 -13.43
CA PRO A 85 4.46 3.29 -14.48
C PRO A 85 3.70 4.51 -13.95
N ILE A 86 3.26 4.45 -12.68
CA ILE A 86 2.43 5.46 -12.01
C ILE A 86 3.20 6.24 -10.93
N TYR A 87 4.52 6.30 -11.06
CA TYR A 87 5.37 7.13 -10.22
C TYR A 87 4.91 8.60 -10.25
N TYR A 88 4.90 9.31 -9.12
CA TYR A 88 4.32 10.65 -9.00
C TYR A 88 4.87 11.63 -10.06
N GLU A 89 6.16 11.55 -10.39
CA GLU A 89 6.75 12.45 -11.39
C GLU A 89 6.19 12.17 -12.79
N LYS A 90 5.95 10.89 -13.13
CA LYS A 90 5.27 10.51 -14.37
C LYS A 90 3.82 10.97 -14.36
N ALA A 91 3.15 10.92 -13.21
CA ALA A 91 1.78 11.41 -13.06
C ALA A 91 1.69 12.94 -13.22
N LEU A 92 2.58 13.72 -12.59
CA LEU A 92 2.63 15.17 -12.77
C LEU A 92 2.95 15.56 -14.21
N ASN A 93 3.90 14.87 -14.86
CA ASN A 93 4.20 15.09 -16.27
C ASN A 93 3.04 14.69 -17.19
N ALA A 94 2.29 13.63 -16.84
CA ALA A 94 1.10 13.22 -17.58
C ALA A 94 -0.03 14.25 -17.42
N LEU A 95 -0.18 14.83 -16.23
CA LEU A 95 -1.14 15.91 -15.97
C LEU A 95 -0.85 17.12 -16.85
N GLU A 96 0.42 17.55 -16.90
CA GLU A 96 0.85 18.64 -17.78
C GLU A 96 0.54 18.35 -19.26
N GLN A 97 0.76 17.11 -19.73
CA GLN A 97 0.44 16.72 -21.11
C GLN A 97 -1.06 16.70 -21.43
N LEU A 98 -1.91 16.37 -20.46
CA LEU A 98 -3.36 16.28 -20.67
C LEU A 98 -4.06 17.63 -20.57
N VAL A 99 -3.65 18.48 -19.62
CA VAL A 99 -4.30 19.77 -19.33
C VAL A 99 -3.63 20.92 -20.09
N GLY A 100 -2.32 20.83 -20.33
CA GLY A 100 -1.49 21.91 -20.85
C GLY A 100 -0.93 22.79 -19.73
N THR A 101 0.33 23.20 -19.88
CA THR A 101 1.09 23.94 -18.86
C THR A 101 0.45 25.27 -18.45
N ASP A 102 -0.04 26.06 -19.41
CA ASP A 102 -0.61 27.38 -19.14
C ASP A 102 -1.89 27.27 -18.32
N THR A 103 -2.84 26.44 -18.76
CA THR A 103 -4.09 26.19 -18.04
C THR A 103 -3.85 25.56 -16.67
N LEU A 104 -2.88 24.66 -16.55
CA LEU A 104 -2.57 24.03 -15.27
C LEU A 104 -1.97 25.02 -14.27
N ASN A 105 -1.12 25.94 -14.73
CA ASN A 105 -0.50 26.97 -13.88
C ASN A 105 -1.47 28.05 -13.39
N GLU A 106 -2.61 28.23 -14.06
CA GLU A 106 -3.71 29.07 -13.55
C GLU A 106 -4.38 28.46 -12.31
N GLU A 107 -4.28 27.14 -12.14
CA GLU A 107 -4.99 26.37 -11.12
C GLU A 107 -4.09 25.88 -9.99
N ILE A 108 -2.88 25.43 -10.33
CA ILE A 108 -1.90 24.89 -9.39
C ILE A 108 -0.48 25.32 -9.78
N ASP A 109 0.41 25.45 -8.81
CA ASP A 109 1.84 25.60 -9.09
C ASP A 109 2.46 24.21 -9.32
N LEU A 110 2.65 23.83 -10.59
CA LEU A 110 3.21 22.53 -10.97
C LEU A 110 4.63 22.34 -10.42
N ALA A 111 5.46 23.38 -10.46
CA ALA A 111 6.83 23.32 -9.97
C ALA A 111 6.85 23.08 -8.44
N TRP A 112 5.95 23.75 -7.71
CA TRP A 112 5.73 23.49 -6.30
C TRP A 112 5.34 22.03 -6.05
N TRP A 113 4.44 21.43 -6.83
CA TRP A 113 4.07 20.01 -6.68
C TRP A 113 5.25 19.05 -6.87
N HIS A 114 6.11 19.29 -7.87
CA HIS A 114 7.34 18.49 -8.04
C HIS A 114 8.27 18.61 -6.83
N HIS A 115 8.44 19.83 -6.30
CA HIS A 115 9.24 20.07 -5.11
C HIS A 115 8.63 19.40 -3.86
N TYR A 116 7.33 19.60 -3.64
CA TYR A 116 6.55 19.10 -2.51
C TYR A 116 6.64 17.58 -2.37
N TRP A 117 6.64 16.85 -3.49
CA TRP A 117 6.91 15.41 -3.50
C TRP A 117 8.38 15.07 -3.22
N ARG A 118 9.32 15.75 -3.90
CA ARG A 118 10.77 15.51 -3.76
C ARG A 118 11.24 15.62 -2.32
N GLU A 119 10.72 16.60 -1.57
CA GLU A 119 11.07 16.82 -0.17
C GLU A 119 10.82 15.60 0.74
N VAL A 120 9.83 14.77 0.41
CA VAL A 120 9.48 13.60 1.23
C VAL A 120 10.21 12.35 0.77
N ILE A 121 10.39 12.18 -0.55
CA ILE A 121 10.89 10.93 -1.11
C ILE A 121 12.40 10.91 -1.33
N ASP A 122 13.10 12.03 -1.46
CA ASP A 122 14.52 11.98 -1.78
C ASP A 122 15.34 11.61 -0.53
N ALA A 123 15.85 10.38 -0.53
CA ALA A 123 16.67 9.81 0.55
C ALA A 123 17.98 10.57 0.80
N ASN A 124 18.45 11.34 -0.18
CA ASN A 124 19.76 12.01 -0.15
C ASN A 124 19.69 13.43 0.40
N LEU A 125 18.50 13.95 0.66
CA LEU A 125 18.34 15.21 1.38
C LEU A 125 18.81 15.07 2.84
N ALA A 126 18.82 16.20 3.56
CA ALA A 126 19.18 16.26 4.98
C ALA A 126 18.28 15.35 5.85
N ALA A 127 18.40 15.36 7.17
CA ALA A 127 17.36 14.75 8.00
C ALA A 127 16.02 15.46 7.78
N GLN A 128 14.91 14.71 7.83
CA GLN A 128 13.57 15.31 7.82
C GLN A 128 13.13 15.64 9.24
N ALA A 129 13.40 14.73 10.18
CA ALA A 129 13.09 14.92 11.60
C ALA A 129 14.35 14.87 12.48
N TYR A 130 15.24 13.90 12.27
CA TYR A 130 16.39 13.70 13.15
C TYR A 130 17.57 12.99 12.48
N TRP A 131 18.74 13.16 13.11
CA TRP A 131 19.96 12.42 12.81
C TRP A 131 20.21 11.39 13.90
N VAL A 132 20.82 10.26 13.53
CA VAL A 132 21.30 9.24 14.47
C VAL A 132 22.81 9.13 14.33
N MET A 133 23.51 9.16 15.47
CA MET A 133 24.94 8.93 15.54
C MET A 133 25.19 7.55 16.13
N THR A 134 26.06 6.80 15.47
CA THR A 134 26.48 5.44 15.82
C THR A 134 28.00 5.39 15.89
N PRO A 135 28.60 4.34 16.49
CA PRO A 135 30.05 4.15 16.43
C PRO A 135 30.60 4.13 15.00
N SER A 136 29.83 3.61 14.03
CA SER A 136 30.24 3.54 12.62
C SER A 136 29.89 4.78 11.78
N GLY A 137 29.42 5.86 12.39
CA GLY A 137 29.14 7.14 11.72
C GLY A 137 27.72 7.66 11.94
N THR A 138 27.27 8.56 11.06
CA THR A 138 25.96 9.22 11.16
C THR A 138 25.00 8.79 10.05
N THR A 139 23.70 8.82 10.33
CA THR A 139 22.63 8.57 9.36
C THR A 139 21.42 9.47 9.62
N THR A 140 20.51 9.57 8.65
CA THR A 140 19.24 10.30 8.76
C THR A 140 18.07 9.37 8.96
N ASP A 141 16.99 9.90 9.53
CA ASP A 141 15.66 9.28 9.49
C ASP A 141 15.22 8.89 8.07
N ARG A 142 15.48 9.73 7.06
CA ARG A 142 15.18 9.42 5.64
C ARG A 142 15.87 8.12 5.18
N LYS A 143 17.16 7.96 5.48
CA LYS A 143 17.93 6.75 5.11
C LYS A 143 17.48 5.53 5.90
N LEU A 144 17.06 5.71 7.16
CA LEU A 144 16.52 4.65 7.99
C LEU A 144 15.17 4.15 7.46
N MET A 145 14.24 5.07 7.12
CA MET A 145 12.97 4.74 6.47
C MET A 145 13.20 3.88 5.23
N TYR A 146 14.10 4.31 4.34
CA TYR A 146 14.38 3.57 3.11
C TYR A 146 15.08 2.24 3.34
N SER A 147 15.89 2.14 4.38
CA SER A 147 16.49 0.88 4.79
C SER A 147 15.44 -0.11 5.30
N TRP A 148 14.43 0.35 6.04
CA TRP A 148 13.31 -0.50 6.43
C TRP A 148 12.47 -0.91 5.22
N LEU A 149 12.03 0.08 4.43
CA LEU A 149 11.17 -0.14 3.28
C LEU A 149 11.80 -1.11 2.27
N TYR A 150 13.06 -0.90 1.88
CA TYR A 150 13.70 -1.71 0.85
C TYR A 150 14.57 -2.83 1.37
N GLY A 151 15.13 -2.75 2.58
CA GLY A 151 16.07 -3.73 3.12
C GLY A 151 15.46 -4.74 4.09
N ASP A 152 14.41 -4.36 4.83
CA ASP A 152 13.74 -5.27 5.76
C ASP A 152 12.46 -5.85 5.10
N VAL A 153 11.66 -5.01 4.44
CA VAL A 153 10.34 -5.42 3.91
C VAL A 153 10.42 -5.99 2.48
N ILE A 154 11.10 -5.30 1.55
CA ILE A 154 11.00 -5.63 0.11
C ILE A 154 12.16 -6.52 -0.38
N HIS A 155 13.40 -6.18 -0.04
CA HIS A 155 14.57 -6.95 -0.45
C HIS A 155 15.24 -7.47 0.80
N ALA A 156 15.46 -8.79 0.90
CA ALA A 156 16.26 -9.40 1.97
C ALA A 156 17.77 -9.09 1.79
N LYS A 157 18.13 -7.81 1.79
CA LYS A 157 19.51 -7.31 1.62
C LYS A 157 19.88 -6.49 2.84
N SER A 158 20.96 -6.92 3.49
CA SER A 158 21.57 -6.13 4.57
C SER A 158 21.82 -4.69 4.12
N PRO A 159 21.57 -3.70 5.00
CA PRO A 159 21.89 -2.30 4.70
C PRO A 159 23.36 -2.14 4.34
N ARG A 160 23.66 -1.38 3.28
CA ARG A 160 25.06 -1.14 2.85
C ARG A 160 25.82 -0.27 3.86
N SER A 161 25.14 0.74 4.40
CA SER A 161 25.74 1.69 5.35
C SER A 161 26.11 0.99 6.67
N PRO A 162 27.37 1.07 7.13
CA PRO A 162 27.78 0.59 8.45
C PRO A 162 26.94 1.23 9.59
N ALA A 163 26.72 2.54 9.55
CA ALA A 163 25.93 3.26 10.55
C ALA A 163 24.47 2.78 10.65
N ILE A 164 23.91 2.21 9.57
CA ILE A 164 22.55 1.64 9.59
C ILE A 164 22.56 0.19 10.10
N ARG A 165 23.65 -0.56 9.86
CA ARG A 165 23.83 -1.92 10.37
C ARG A 165 24.00 -1.97 11.89
N ASP A 166 24.52 -0.90 12.48
CA ASP A 166 24.62 -0.74 13.94
C ASP A 166 23.25 -0.57 14.64
N LEU A 167 22.18 -0.33 13.87
CA LEU A 167 20.84 -0.04 14.40
C LEU A 167 19.92 -1.26 14.27
N SER A 168 19.00 -1.42 15.22
CA SER A 168 17.98 -2.48 15.20
C SER A 168 16.92 -2.23 14.13
N ILE A 169 16.11 -3.26 13.85
CA ILE A 169 14.92 -3.13 12.99
C ILE A 169 13.96 -2.09 13.56
N ASP A 170 13.77 -2.05 14.89
CA ASP A 170 12.88 -1.08 15.56
C ASP A 170 13.27 0.36 15.22
N GLN A 171 14.57 0.70 15.25
CA GLN A 171 15.03 2.05 14.92
C GLN A 171 14.74 2.41 13.46
N ARG A 172 14.84 1.45 12.54
CA ARG A 172 14.50 1.67 11.13
C ARG A 172 12.98 1.79 10.95
N TYR A 173 12.20 1.00 11.67
CA TYR A 173 10.74 1.06 11.71
C TYR A 173 10.24 2.41 12.27
N TYR A 174 10.83 2.91 13.36
CA TYR A 174 10.49 4.20 13.98
C TYR A 174 10.79 5.39 13.08
N ALA A 175 11.75 5.26 12.16
CA ALA A 175 11.96 6.23 11.09
C ALA A 175 10.97 6.04 9.93
N ALA A 176 10.60 4.79 9.62
CA ALA A 176 9.71 4.47 8.52
C ALA A 176 8.27 4.93 8.76
N ALA A 177 7.71 4.70 9.94
CA ALA A 177 6.34 5.09 10.28
C ALA A 177 6.02 6.57 9.97
N PRO A 178 6.77 7.57 10.48
CA PRO A 178 6.53 8.97 10.16
C PRO A 178 6.84 9.31 8.69
N GLY A 179 7.85 8.67 8.09
CA GLY A 179 8.17 8.87 6.68
C GLY A 179 7.05 8.41 5.74
N ILE A 180 6.48 7.22 5.98
CA ILE A 180 5.33 6.68 5.25
C ILE A 180 4.07 7.53 5.51
N ALA A 181 3.86 8.02 6.73
CA ALA A 181 2.77 8.94 7.04
C ALA A 181 2.84 10.22 6.17
N ARG A 182 4.04 10.82 6.05
CA ARG A 182 4.26 11.99 5.16
C ARG A 182 4.06 11.65 3.69
N ILE A 183 4.43 10.46 3.23
CA ILE A 183 4.15 10.02 1.86
C ILE A 183 2.63 9.90 1.64
N CYS A 184 1.90 9.31 2.59
CA CYS A 184 0.44 9.17 2.48
C CYS A 184 -0.26 10.54 2.40
N ASP A 185 0.24 11.52 3.13
CA ASP A 185 -0.22 12.90 3.04
C ASP A 185 -0.06 13.47 1.62
N ARG A 186 1.11 13.28 0.99
CA ARG A 186 1.35 13.65 -0.41
C ARG A 186 0.36 12.98 -1.36
N VAL A 187 0.14 11.68 -1.17
CA VAL A 187 -0.83 10.90 -1.94
C VAL A 187 -2.24 11.50 -1.83
N ILE A 188 -2.71 11.78 -0.60
CA ILE A 188 -4.05 12.32 -0.34
C ILE A 188 -4.20 13.72 -0.96
N TYR A 189 -3.25 14.62 -0.74
CA TYR A 189 -3.31 15.97 -1.31
C TYR A 189 -3.26 15.97 -2.84
N THR A 190 -2.45 15.10 -3.45
CA THR A 190 -2.44 14.95 -4.91
C THR A 190 -3.78 14.42 -5.43
N TYR A 191 -4.44 13.49 -4.73
CA TYR A 191 -5.78 13.05 -5.10
C TYR A 191 -6.80 14.17 -5.03
N ILE A 192 -6.81 14.95 -3.95
CA ILE A 192 -7.69 16.12 -3.79
C ILE A 192 -7.47 17.11 -4.94
N MET A 193 -6.21 17.38 -5.30
CA MET A 193 -5.86 18.23 -6.44
C MET A 193 -6.42 17.67 -7.75
N LEU A 194 -6.19 16.39 -8.04
CA LEU A 194 -6.68 15.76 -9.27
C LEU A 194 -8.21 15.76 -9.35
N THR A 195 -8.90 15.47 -8.24
CA THR A 195 -10.36 15.56 -8.19
C THR A 195 -10.86 16.98 -8.39
N GLY A 196 -10.16 17.98 -7.84
CA GLY A 196 -10.51 19.39 -8.06
C GLY A 196 -10.39 19.81 -9.52
N LEU A 197 -9.40 19.30 -10.26
CA LEU A 197 -9.28 19.52 -11.72
C LEU A 197 -10.37 18.80 -12.51
N ILE A 198 -10.77 17.59 -12.09
CA ILE A 198 -11.87 16.85 -12.69
C ILE A 198 -13.19 17.59 -12.50
N ASP A 199 -13.47 18.07 -11.28
CA ASP A 199 -14.70 18.80 -10.95
C ASP A 199 -14.82 20.12 -11.73
N LYS A 200 -13.69 20.75 -12.06
CA LYS A 200 -13.61 21.94 -12.94
C LYS A 200 -13.71 21.63 -14.43
N GLY A 201 -13.76 20.35 -14.82
CA GLY A 201 -13.79 19.92 -16.21
C GLY A 201 -12.46 20.07 -16.96
N LEU A 202 -11.36 20.31 -16.23
CA LEU A 202 -10.02 20.49 -16.80
C LEU A 202 -9.30 19.16 -17.04
N LEU A 203 -9.70 18.12 -16.31
CA LEU A 203 -9.17 16.76 -16.44
C LEU A 203 -10.31 15.78 -16.64
N ALA A 204 -10.31 15.06 -17.76
CA ALA A 204 -11.28 14.00 -18.02
C ALA A 204 -10.70 12.63 -17.66
N VAL A 205 -11.46 11.80 -16.97
CA VAL A 205 -11.12 10.40 -16.64
C VAL A 205 -12.33 9.50 -16.82
N ASP A 206 -12.11 8.19 -17.05
CA ASP A 206 -13.21 7.22 -17.02
C ASP A 206 -13.93 7.29 -15.66
N PRO A 207 -15.25 7.50 -15.60
CA PRO A 207 -16.02 7.50 -14.35
C PRO A 207 -15.80 6.24 -13.49
N LYS A 208 -15.47 5.09 -14.10
CA LYS A 208 -15.14 3.85 -13.39
C LYS A 208 -13.94 4.01 -12.47
N VAL A 209 -12.93 4.79 -12.87
CA VAL A 209 -11.73 5.07 -12.07
C VAL A 209 -12.08 5.71 -10.72
N LEU A 210 -13.16 6.49 -10.67
CA LEU A 210 -13.63 7.18 -9.47
C LEU A 210 -14.60 6.34 -8.63
N ASN A 211 -15.34 5.43 -9.26
CA ASN A 211 -16.48 4.76 -8.63
C ASN A 211 -16.24 3.27 -8.33
N GLU A 212 -15.38 2.57 -9.06
CA GLU A 212 -15.19 1.13 -8.86
C GLU A 212 -14.59 0.80 -7.49
N ALA A 213 -14.97 -0.35 -6.93
CA ALA A 213 -14.43 -0.82 -5.67
C ALA A 213 -12.93 -1.13 -5.80
N VAL A 214 -12.12 -0.54 -4.91
CA VAL A 214 -10.65 -0.70 -4.91
C VAL A 214 -10.15 -1.62 -3.80
N VAL A 215 -11.07 -2.12 -2.96
CA VAL A 215 -10.82 -3.06 -1.89
C VAL A 215 -11.87 -4.16 -1.92
N VAL A 216 -11.47 -5.36 -1.51
CA VAL A 216 -12.39 -6.49 -1.33
C VAL A 216 -13.15 -6.28 -0.02
N THR A 217 -14.47 -6.17 -0.10
CA THR A 217 -15.36 -6.05 1.07
C THR A 217 -16.10 -7.35 1.36
N THR A 218 -16.38 -8.14 0.31
CA THR A 218 -17.00 -9.46 0.43
C THR A 218 -15.91 -10.53 0.44
N THR A 219 -15.67 -11.12 1.61
CA THR A 219 -14.64 -12.15 1.82
C THR A 219 -15.21 -13.57 1.89
N SER A 220 -16.54 -13.70 1.82
CA SER A 220 -17.24 -14.98 1.73
C SER A 220 -17.91 -15.10 0.36
N VAL A 221 -17.75 -16.26 -0.29
CA VAL A 221 -18.46 -16.57 -1.53
C VAL A 221 -19.55 -17.57 -1.19
N ASP A 222 -20.80 -17.12 -1.32
CA ASP A 222 -21.98 -17.98 -1.26
C ASP A 222 -22.59 -18.03 -2.67
N ARG A 223 -22.60 -19.22 -3.26
CA ARG A 223 -23.12 -19.46 -4.61
C ARG A 223 -23.56 -20.90 -4.73
N ASP A 224 -24.67 -21.10 -5.43
CA ASP A 224 -25.11 -22.43 -5.83
C ASP A 224 -24.03 -23.07 -6.71
N VAL A 225 -23.55 -24.24 -6.29
CA VAL A 225 -22.62 -25.05 -7.06
C VAL A 225 -23.22 -26.43 -7.28
N THR A 226 -23.00 -26.98 -8.47
CA THR A 226 -23.26 -28.38 -8.74
C THR A 226 -21.98 -29.17 -8.51
N VAL A 227 -22.03 -30.18 -7.64
CA VAL A 227 -20.90 -31.06 -7.34
C VAL A 227 -21.22 -32.46 -7.82
N ARG A 228 -20.27 -33.08 -8.53
CA ARG A 228 -20.34 -34.48 -8.99
C ARG A 228 -19.11 -35.24 -8.51
N VAL A 229 -19.29 -36.52 -8.20
CA VAL A 229 -18.24 -37.46 -7.76
C VAL A 229 -18.30 -38.74 -8.60
N SER A 230 -17.16 -39.42 -8.71
CA SER A 230 -17.01 -40.68 -9.44
C SER A 230 -15.98 -41.56 -8.73
N ASP A 231 -15.87 -42.82 -9.16
CA ASP A 231 -14.95 -43.79 -8.57
C ASP A 231 -13.47 -43.39 -8.79
N VAL A 232 -12.61 -43.83 -7.87
CA VAL A 232 -11.17 -43.55 -7.96
C VAL A 232 -10.59 -44.17 -9.23
N GLY A 233 -9.95 -43.33 -10.05
CA GLY A 233 -9.36 -43.74 -11.33
C GLY A 233 -10.22 -43.41 -12.55
N THR A 234 -11.46 -42.95 -12.37
CA THR A 234 -12.27 -42.41 -13.47
C THR A 234 -11.62 -41.13 -14.02
N PRO A 235 -11.35 -41.04 -15.34
CA PRO A 235 -10.78 -39.84 -15.94
C PRO A 235 -11.66 -38.61 -15.70
N VAL A 236 -11.06 -37.52 -15.24
CA VAL A 236 -11.77 -36.24 -15.10
C VAL A 236 -12.20 -35.78 -16.50
N PRO A 237 -13.48 -35.41 -16.71
CA PRO A 237 -13.95 -35.01 -18.03
C PRO A 237 -13.31 -33.68 -18.42
N SER A 238 -13.10 -33.49 -19.72
CA SER A 238 -12.50 -32.27 -20.25
C SER A 238 -13.41 -31.06 -20.04
N LEU A 239 -12.85 -29.85 -19.93
CA LEU A 239 -13.63 -28.61 -19.75
C LEU A 239 -14.73 -28.42 -20.82
N THR A 240 -14.51 -28.94 -22.03
CA THR A 240 -15.49 -28.96 -23.13
C THR A 240 -16.67 -29.91 -22.89
N GLU A 241 -16.45 -31.04 -22.22
CA GLU A 241 -17.49 -32.02 -21.87
C GLU A 241 -18.30 -31.56 -20.64
N VAL A 242 -17.70 -30.73 -19.78
CA VAL A 242 -18.30 -30.23 -18.52
C VAL A 242 -18.96 -28.85 -18.68
N ALA A 243 -19.10 -28.35 -19.92
CA ALA A 243 -19.76 -27.06 -20.18
C ALA A 243 -21.20 -27.01 -19.61
N ASP A 244 -21.83 -28.17 -19.43
CA ASP A 244 -23.01 -28.37 -18.61
C ASP A 244 -22.87 -29.67 -17.79
N LEU A 245 -22.79 -29.55 -16.47
CA LEU A 245 -22.70 -30.69 -15.54
C LEU A 245 -23.93 -31.61 -15.59
N GLY A 246 -25.04 -31.16 -16.19
CA GLY A 246 -26.22 -31.97 -16.48
C GLY A 246 -26.00 -33.03 -17.58
N ASN A 247 -24.97 -32.87 -18.41
CA ASN A 247 -24.66 -33.81 -19.50
C ASN A 247 -23.72 -34.95 -19.09
N LEU A 248 -23.19 -34.91 -17.86
CA LEU A 248 -22.40 -36.02 -17.35
C LEU A 248 -23.29 -37.22 -17.08
N ASP A 249 -22.83 -38.40 -17.50
CA ASP A 249 -23.54 -39.66 -17.25
C ASP A 249 -23.80 -39.83 -15.74
N PRO A 250 -25.07 -39.80 -15.29
CA PRO A 250 -25.40 -39.82 -13.86
C PRO A 250 -25.06 -41.16 -13.18
N THR A 251 -24.77 -42.21 -13.96
CA THR A 251 -24.33 -43.52 -13.42
C THR A 251 -22.84 -43.50 -13.04
N VAL A 252 -22.05 -42.68 -13.73
CA VAL A 252 -20.60 -42.48 -13.49
C VAL A 252 -20.36 -41.28 -12.57
N TRP A 253 -21.10 -40.19 -12.79
CA TRP A 253 -20.97 -38.90 -12.10
C TRP A 253 -22.17 -38.64 -11.20
N ARG A 254 -22.04 -39.12 -9.97
CA ARG A 254 -23.08 -39.09 -8.93
C ARG A 254 -23.03 -37.80 -8.14
N THR A 255 -24.10 -37.46 -7.43
CA THR A 255 -24.00 -36.41 -6.40
C THR A 255 -23.30 -36.97 -5.15
N PRO A 256 -22.59 -36.14 -4.35
CA PRO A 256 -21.90 -36.62 -3.14
C PRO A 256 -22.81 -37.40 -2.18
N HIS A 257 -24.08 -36.99 -2.05
CA HIS A 257 -25.06 -37.68 -1.23
C HIS A 257 -25.34 -39.12 -1.70
N GLN A 258 -25.44 -39.34 -3.02
CA GLN A 258 -25.67 -40.67 -3.59
C GLN A 258 -24.47 -41.59 -3.37
N ASP A 259 -23.26 -41.06 -3.44
CA ASP A 259 -22.02 -41.82 -3.24
C ASP A 259 -21.81 -42.20 -1.77
N LEU A 260 -22.12 -41.31 -0.83
CA LEU A 260 -22.13 -41.61 0.60
C LEU A 260 -23.14 -42.71 0.97
N THR A 261 -24.29 -42.74 0.30
CA THR A 261 -25.30 -43.79 0.51
C THR A 261 -24.77 -45.15 0.03
N ALA A 262 -23.96 -45.17 -1.03
CA ALA A 262 -23.30 -46.38 -1.50
C ALA A 262 -22.20 -46.86 -0.52
N LEU A 263 -21.47 -45.94 0.12
CA LEU A 263 -20.44 -46.27 1.12
C LEU A 263 -21.03 -46.70 2.47
N GLY A 264 -22.20 -46.17 2.87
CA GLY A 264 -22.88 -46.54 4.12
C GLY A 264 -23.62 -47.88 4.07
N GLY A 265 -23.76 -48.48 2.89
CA GLY A 265 -24.47 -49.75 2.67
C GLY A 265 -23.72 -51.00 3.12
N ASP A 266 -22.43 -50.91 3.45
CA ASP A 266 -21.56 -52.04 3.85
C ASP A 266 -21.39 -52.17 5.38
N THR A 267 -22.43 -51.85 6.15
CA THR A 267 -22.53 -52.28 7.56
C THR A 267 -23.72 -53.20 7.76
N SER A 268 -23.69 -54.36 7.10
CA SER A 268 -24.55 -55.50 7.43
C SER A 268 -23.82 -56.80 7.06
N ASP A 269 -23.59 -57.61 8.11
CA ASP A 269 -23.02 -58.97 8.20
C ASP A 269 -21.48 -59.15 8.16
#